data_AF-A0A975SJR3-F1
#
_entry.id   AF-A0A975SJR3-F1
#
_cell.length_a   1.000
_cell.length_b   1.000
_cell.length_c   1.000
_cell.angle_alpha   90.00
_cell.angle_beta   90.00
_cell.angle_gamma   90.00
#
_symmetry.space_group_name_H-M   'P 1'
#
loop_
_entity.id
_entity.type
_entity.pdbx_description
1 polymer ?
#
loop_
_entity_poly.entity_id
_entity_poly.type
_entity_poly.pdbx_seq_one_letter_code
_entity_poly.pdbx_strand_id
1 'polypeptide(L)'
;MTAFQDTIIRVYREQVGTYGPAGVNRQEAIESALSILHAEISSGRIQLDQDAALRAFLMNADERDGRNGDAILKRAARGEVPLTLADLDIVVTLGGGHRKQWADVMLEDLNAMNDIRFRNFKAARDSYADFNSSVLAVRPVLFQYGTFGGAFKNGGFPPQTAASAAA
;
A
#
# COMPACT_ATOMS: atom_id res chain seq x y z
N MET A 1 -17.54 1.69 5.16
CA MET A 1 -16.87 0.41 5.46
C MET A 1 -17.93 -0.56 5.93
N THR A 2 -17.82 -1.84 5.56
CA THR A 2 -18.77 -2.86 5.99
C THR A 2 -18.40 -3.38 7.38
N ALA A 3 -19.36 -3.89 8.16
CA ALA A 3 -19.12 -4.47 9.48
C ALA A 3 -18.05 -5.59 9.48
N PHE A 4 -17.90 -6.28 8.34
CA PHE A 4 -16.85 -7.26 8.09
C PHE A 4 -15.45 -6.66 8.07
N GLN A 5 -15.24 -5.56 7.32
CA GLN A 5 -13.96 -4.87 7.24
C GLN A 5 -13.54 -4.28 8.59
N ASP A 6 -14.49 -3.68 9.31
CA ASP A 6 -14.24 -3.11 10.64
C ASP A 6 -13.79 -4.19 11.63
N THR A 7 -14.37 -5.38 11.56
CA THR A 7 -14.01 -6.52 12.40
C THR A 7 -12.58 -7.00 12.12
N ILE A 8 -12.20 -7.16 10.85
CA ILE A 8 -10.84 -7.55 10.45
C ILE A 8 -9.82 -6.52 10.95
N ILE A 9 -10.10 -5.23 10.75
CA ILE A 9 -9.20 -4.15 11.16
C ILE A 9 -9.06 -4.11 12.68
N ARG A 10 -10.15 -4.30 13.41
CA ARG A 10 -10.13 -4.36 14.87
C ARG A 10 -9.24 -5.50 15.36
N VAL A 11 -9.45 -6.73 14.86
CA VAL A 11 -8.64 -7.90 15.24
C VAL A 11 -7.16 -7.67 14.92
N TYR A 12 -6.84 -7.15 13.74
CA TYR A 12 -5.46 -6.84 13.36
C TYR A 12 -4.81 -5.83 14.31
N ARG A 13 -5.50 -4.72 14.63
CA ARG A 13 -4.98 -3.69 15.55
C ARG A 13 -4.79 -4.22 16.97
N GLU A 14 -5.74 -5.02 17.46
CA GLU A 14 -5.63 -5.68 18.77
C GLU A 14 -4.41 -6.60 18.82
N GLN A 15 -4.21 -7.43 17.78
CA GLN A 15 -3.05 -8.32 17.73
C GLN A 15 -1.72 -7.58 17.64
N VAL A 16 -1.59 -6.59 16.76
CA VAL A 16 -0.38 -5.75 16.70
C VAL A 16 -0.13 -5.07 18.04
N GLY A 17 -1.19 -4.62 18.73
CA GLY A 17 -1.10 -3.99 20.04
C GLY A 17 -0.48 -4.89 21.12
N THR A 18 -0.64 -6.21 21.04
CA THR A 18 -0.09 -7.16 22.02
C THR A 18 1.43 -7.20 22.06
N TYR A 19 2.10 -6.86 20.95
CA TYR A 19 3.57 -6.85 20.86
C TYR A 19 4.22 -5.60 21.47
N GLY A 20 3.42 -4.57 21.77
CA GLY A 20 3.87 -3.42 22.54
C GLY A 20 5.05 -2.65 21.91
N PRO A 21 5.97 -2.09 22.73
CA PRO A 21 7.04 -1.22 22.24
C PRO A 21 8.07 -1.88 21.33
N ALA A 22 8.25 -3.21 21.42
CA ALA A 22 9.18 -3.94 20.57
C ALA A 22 8.71 -4.02 19.11
N GLY A 23 7.39 -3.89 18.90
CA GLY A 23 6.76 -4.10 17.59
C GLY A 23 6.82 -5.57 17.15
N VAL A 24 6.37 -5.81 15.93
CA VAL A 24 6.32 -7.13 15.30
C VAL A 24 6.53 -6.96 13.80
N ASN A 25 7.14 -7.95 13.16
CA ASN A 25 7.26 -7.92 11.71
C ASN A 25 5.87 -8.09 11.06
N ARG A 26 5.73 -7.60 9.83
CA ARG A 26 4.42 -7.59 9.14
C ARG A 26 3.83 -8.99 8.98
N GLN A 27 4.65 -9.98 8.63
CA GLN A 27 4.18 -11.33 8.33
C GLN A 27 3.60 -12.00 9.57
N GLU A 28 4.33 -11.97 10.68
CA GLU A 28 3.91 -12.52 11.96
C GLU A 28 2.63 -11.85 12.49
N ALA A 29 2.52 -10.52 12.36
CA ALA A 29 1.31 -9.80 12.72
C ALA A 29 0.08 -10.26 11.91
N ILE A 30 0.27 -10.49 10.61
CA ILE A 30 -0.78 -10.98 9.71
C ILE A 30 -1.16 -12.41 10.06
N GLU A 31 -0.19 -13.30 10.25
CA GLU A 31 -0.43 -14.72 10.59
C GLU A 31 -1.18 -14.85 11.93
N SER A 32 -0.78 -14.08 12.94
CA SER A 32 -1.47 -14.05 14.24
C SER A 32 -2.92 -13.58 14.10
N ALA A 33 -3.16 -12.48 13.38
CA ALA A 33 -4.51 -11.98 13.14
C ALA A 33 -5.37 -12.97 12.32
N LEU A 34 -4.79 -13.62 11.31
CA LEU A 34 -5.48 -14.62 10.49
C LEU A 34 -5.90 -15.85 11.30
N SER A 35 -5.06 -16.32 12.23
CA SER A 35 -5.41 -17.44 13.11
C SER A 35 -6.70 -17.17 13.89
N ILE A 36 -6.85 -15.96 14.45
CA ILE A 36 -8.06 -15.54 15.16
C ILE A 36 -9.25 -15.42 14.21
N LEU A 37 -9.07 -14.77 13.06
CA LEU A 37 -10.13 -14.61 12.07
C LEU A 37 -10.62 -15.95 11.54
N HIS A 38 -9.74 -16.94 11.35
CA HIS A 38 -10.11 -18.30 10.95
C HIS A 38 -10.99 -18.99 12.01
N ALA A 39 -10.69 -18.83 13.30
CA ALA A 39 -11.55 -19.35 14.37
C ALA A 39 -12.94 -18.70 14.34
N GLU A 40 -13.00 -17.38 14.13
CA GLU A 40 -14.27 -16.64 14.03
C GLU A 40 -15.09 -17.04 12.79
N ILE A 41 -14.45 -17.22 11.62
CA ILE A 41 -15.10 -17.72 10.40
C ILE A 41 -15.61 -19.15 10.61
N SER A 42 -14.78 -20.03 11.16
CA SER A 42 -15.14 -21.44 11.37
C SER A 42 -16.31 -21.59 12.36
N SER A 43 -16.43 -20.67 13.31
CA SER A 43 -17.56 -20.61 14.25
C SER A 43 -18.84 -20.02 13.65
N GLY A 44 -18.81 -19.56 12.39
CA GLY A 44 -19.93 -18.92 11.70
C GLY A 44 -20.21 -17.47 12.13
N ARG A 45 -19.38 -16.89 13.01
CA ARG A 45 -19.53 -15.50 13.47
C ARG A 45 -19.17 -14.46 12.41
N ILE A 46 -18.32 -14.85 11.46
CA ILE A 46 -17.91 -14.01 10.33
C ILE A 46 -18.27 -14.73 9.04
N GLN A 47 -19.09 -14.09 8.19
CA GLN A 47 -19.39 -14.59 6.85
C GLN A 47 -18.39 -14.02 5.84
N LEU A 48 -17.84 -14.88 4.99
CA LEU A 48 -16.92 -14.47 3.93
C LEU A 48 -17.67 -13.85 2.75
N ASP A 49 -17.24 -12.66 2.34
CA ASP A 49 -17.66 -12.01 1.10
C ASP A 49 -16.82 -12.56 -0.06
N GLN A 50 -17.42 -13.48 -0.83
CA GLN A 50 -16.76 -14.13 -1.96
C GLN A 50 -16.44 -13.14 -3.08
N ASP A 51 -17.30 -12.14 -3.31
CA ASP A 51 -17.08 -11.13 -4.36
C ASP A 51 -15.90 -10.24 -4.00
N ALA A 52 -15.77 -9.86 -2.72
CA ALA A 52 -14.61 -9.12 -2.24
C ALA A 52 -13.32 -9.94 -2.39
N ALA A 53 -13.37 -11.25 -2.12
CA ALA A 53 -12.21 -12.13 -2.30
C ALA A 53 -11.81 -12.27 -3.78
N LEU A 54 -12.78 -12.46 -4.68
CA LEU A 54 -12.53 -12.53 -6.13
C LEU A 54 -11.94 -11.22 -6.66
N ARG A 55 -12.48 -10.07 -6.25
CA ARG A 55 -11.92 -8.76 -6.61
C ARG A 55 -10.47 -8.61 -6.15
N ALA A 56 -10.17 -9.00 -4.90
CA ALA A 56 -8.80 -8.95 -4.39
C ALA A 56 -7.85 -9.85 -5.20
N PHE A 57 -8.30 -11.05 -5.60
CA PHE A 57 -7.51 -11.95 -6.44
C PHE A 57 -7.25 -11.35 -7.84
N LEU A 58 -8.27 -10.77 -8.47
CA LEU A 58 -8.12 -10.09 -9.76
C LEU A 58 -7.19 -8.88 -9.69
N MET A 59 -7.26 -8.09 -8.60
CA MET A 59 -6.34 -6.97 -8.37
C MET A 59 -4.90 -7.45 -8.23
N ASN A 60 -4.65 -8.54 -7.50
CA ASN A 60 -3.31 -9.11 -7.36
C ASN A 60 -2.77 -9.62 -8.71
N ALA A 61 -3.63 -10.18 -9.56
CA ALA A 61 -3.25 -10.58 -10.91
C ALA A 61 -2.86 -9.37 -11.77
N ASP A 62 -3.67 -8.29 -11.76
CA ASP A 62 -3.38 -7.03 -12.47
C ASP A 62 -2.03 -6.42 -12.03
N GLU A 63 -1.75 -6.39 -10.72
CA GLU A 63 -0.48 -5.88 -10.19
C GLU A 63 0.73 -6.75 -10.56
N ARG A 64 0.54 -8.07 -10.62
CA ARG A 64 1.59 -9.00 -11.06
C ARG A 64 1.89 -8.81 -12.54
N ASP A 65 0.87 -8.73 -13.37
CA ASP A 65 1.01 -8.58 -14.81
C ASP A 65 1.64 -7.23 -15.17
N GLY A 66 1.28 -6.15 -14.46
CA GLY A 66 1.95 -4.86 -14.58
C GLY A 66 3.46 -4.92 -14.32
N ARG A 67 3.90 -5.67 -13.29
CA ARG A 67 5.34 -5.89 -13.02
C ARG A 67 6.02 -6.72 -14.10
N ASN A 68 5.32 -7.70 -14.66
CA ASN A 68 5.83 -8.52 -15.76
C ASN A 68 5.99 -7.69 -17.04
N GLY A 69 5.05 -6.78 -17.35
CA GLY A 69 5.15 -5.86 -18.48
C GLY A 69 6.42 -5.00 -18.45
N ASP A 70 6.77 -4.46 -17.28
CA ASP A 70 8.03 -3.72 -17.10
C ASP A 70 9.27 -4.58 -17.40
N ALA A 71 9.23 -5.87 -17.04
CA ALA A 71 10.31 -6.80 -17.32
C ALA A 71 10.41 -7.11 -18.82
N ILE A 72 9.29 -7.29 -19.51
CA ILE A 72 9.24 -7.52 -20.96
C ILE A 72 9.78 -6.32 -21.72
N LEU A 73 9.37 -5.09 -21.36
CA LEU A 73 9.90 -3.87 -21.98
C LEU A 73 11.43 -3.77 -21.84
N LYS A 74 11.98 -4.09 -20.65
CA LYS A 74 13.43 -4.09 -20.40
C LYS A 74 14.15 -5.14 -21.24
N ARG A 75 13.61 -6.36 -21.32
CA ARG A 75 14.15 -7.44 -22.15
C ARG A 75 14.18 -7.06 -23.64
N ALA A 76 13.06 -6.55 -24.15
CA ALA A 76 12.94 -6.09 -25.52
C ALA A 76 13.94 -4.94 -25.83
N ALA A 77 14.08 -3.97 -24.93
CA ALA A 77 15.02 -2.86 -25.09
C ALA A 77 16.49 -3.31 -25.10
N ARG A 78 16.82 -4.45 -24.48
CA ARG A 78 18.15 -5.06 -24.48
C ARG A 78 18.40 -5.97 -25.69
N GLY A 79 17.41 -6.17 -26.56
CA GLY A 79 17.49 -7.10 -27.68
C GLY A 79 17.40 -8.57 -27.26
N GLU A 80 16.87 -8.87 -26.08
CA GLU A 80 16.65 -10.26 -25.62
C GLU A 80 15.40 -10.84 -26.31
N VAL A 81 15.58 -11.24 -27.58
CA VAL A 81 14.55 -11.78 -28.48
C VAL A 81 14.78 -13.29 -28.77
N PRO A 82 13.75 -14.07 -29.15
CA PRO A 82 12.36 -13.67 -29.38
C PRO A 82 11.51 -13.60 -28.09
N LEU A 83 10.51 -12.73 -28.11
CA LEU A 83 9.42 -12.76 -27.13
C LEU A 83 8.51 -13.96 -27.42
N THR A 84 7.90 -14.50 -26.37
CA THR A 84 6.95 -15.62 -26.45
C THR A 84 5.50 -15.12 -26.49
N LEU A 85 4.55 -15.97 -26.91
CA LEU A 85 3.12 -15.64 -26.81
C LEU A 85 2.69 -15.36 -25.36
N ALA A 86 3.27 -16.08 -24.39
CA ALA A 86 3.01 -15.84 -22.97
C ALA A 86 3.52 -14.48 -22.49
N ASP A 87 4.60 -13.94 -23.09
CA ASP A 87 5.05 -12.58 -22.81
C ASP A 87 4.05 -11.53 -23.32
N LEU A 88 3.20 -11.87 -24.29
CA LEU A 88 2.23 -10.94 -24.88
C LEU A 88 0.81 -11.09 -24.26
N ASP A 89 0.50 -12.26 -23.69
CA ASP A 89 -0.78 -12.58 -23.02
C ASP A 89 -0.81 -12.13 -21.56
N ILE A 90 -0.51 -10.84 -21.34
CA ILE A 90 -0.61 -10.19 -20.03
C ILE A 90 -1.33 -8.85 -20.14
N VAL A 91 -1.95 -8.42 -19.04
CA VAL A 91 -2.60 -7.11 -18.96
C VAL A 91 -1.65 -6.09 -18.35
N VAL A 92 -1.55 -4.90 -18.95
CA VAL A 92 -0.74 -3.82 -18.41
C VAL A 92 -1.53 -2.57 -18.11
N THR A 93 -1.01 -1.83 -17.13
CA THR A 93 -1.52 -0.54 -16.71
C THR A 93 -0.97 0.57 -17.61
N LEU A 94 -1.83 1.20 -18.40
CA LEU A 94 -1.48 2.41 -19.15
C LEU A 94 -1.41 3.65 -18.25
N GLY A 95 -2.06 3.55 -17.08
CA GLY A 95 -2.27 4.63 -16.12
C GLY A 95 -3.67 5.26 -16.23
N GLY A 96 -4.04 6.11 -15.27
CA GLY A 96 -5.41 6.67 -15.20
C GLY A 96 -6.52 5.63 -14.99
N GLY A 97 -6.19 4.40 -14.60
CA GLY A 97 -7.15 3.28 -14.48
C GLY A 97 -7.35 2.47 -15.75
N HIS A 98 -6.71 2.83 -16.87
CA HIS A 98 -6.84 2.10 -18.14
C HIS A 98 -5.94 0.87 -18.19
N ARG A 99 -6.42 -0.18 -18.87
CA ARG A 99 -5.77 -1.47 -19.05
C ARG A 99 -5.78 -1.88 -20.51
N LYS A 100 -4.72 -2.54 -20.95
CA LYS A 100 -4.57 -3.06 -22.31
C LYS A 100 -3.79 -4.37 -22.27
N GLN A 101 -4.04 -5.28 -23.21
CA GLN A 101 -3.15 -6.42 -23.40
C GLN A 101 -1.81 -5.94 -23.96
N TRP A 102 -0.72 -6.57 -23.56
CA TRP A 102 0.62 -6.19 -23.99
C TRP A 102 0.80 -6.29 -25.51
N ALA A 103 0.15 -7.28 -26.13
CA ALA A 103 0.11 -7.45 -27.59
C ALA A 103 -0.37 -6.21 -28.35
N ASP A 104 -1.23 -5.39 -27.75
CA ASP A 104 -1.86 -4.23 -28.39
C ASP A 104 -1.19 -2.90 -28.02
N VAL A 105 -0.14 -2.91 -27.20
CA VAL A 105 0.52 -1.69 -26.70
C VAL A 105 1.22 -0.95 -27.86
N MET A 106 0.88 0.33 -28.02
CA MET A 106 1.45 1.22 -29.03
C MET A 106 2.47 2.19 -28.41
N LEU A 107 3.16 2.97 -29.25
CA LEU A 107 4.14 3.95 -28.77
C LEU A 107 3.50 5.05 -27.92
N GLU A 108 2.30 5.49 -28.29
CA GLU A 108 1.51 6.49 -27.56
C GLU A 108 1.17 6.00 -26.15
N ASP A 109 0.85 4.71 -26.01
CA ASP A 109 0.61 4.07 -24.73
C ASP A 109 1.88 4.12 -23.86
N LEU A 110 3.05 3.79 -24.42
CA LEU A 110 4.33 3.84 -23.69
C LEU A 110 4.68 5.27 -23.23
N ASN A 111 4.41 6.27 -24.06
CA ASN A 111 4.60 7.68 -23.70
C ASN A 111 3.69 8.07 -22.52
N ALA A 112 2.40 7.73 -22.58
CA ALA A 112 1.45 7.98 -21.50
C ALA A 112 1.86 7.28 -20.19
N MET A 113 2.30 6.02 -20.28
CA MET A 113 2.82 5.27 -19.14
C MET A 113 4.04 5.96 -18.53
N ASN A 114 4.96 6.46 -19.36
CA ASN A 114 6.15 7.18 -18.89
C ASN A 114 5.79 8.47 -18.15
N ASP A 115 4.88 9.28 -18.70
CA ASP A 115 4.42 10.53 -18.07
C ASP A 115 3.80 10.29 -16.70
N ILE A 116 2.99 9.22 -16.57
CA ILE A 116 2.35 8.84 -15.32
C ILE A 116 3.38 8.34 -14.30
N ARG A 117 4.34 7.51 -14.73
CA ARG A 117 5.45 7.08 -13.86
C ARG A 117 6.26 8.27 -13.36
N PHE A 118 6.57 9.24 -14.21
CA PHE A 118 7.28 10.45 -13.82
C PHE A 118 6.48 11.29 -12.80
N ARG A 119 5.17 11.44 -13.01
CA ARG A 119 4.28 12.11 -12.05
C ARG A 119 4.26 11.40 -10.69
N ASN A 120 4.18 10.07 -10.69
CA ASN A 120 4.21 9.27 -9.46
C ASN A 120 5.55 9.38 -8.74
N PHE A 121 6.67 9.40 -9.48
CA PHE A 121 7.99 9.64 -8.91
C PHE A 121 8.06 11.00 -8.20
N LYS A 122 7.58 12.07 -8.84
CA LYS A 122 7.53 13.40 -8.22
C LYS A 122 6.67 13.40 -6.95
N ALA A 123 5.49 12.80 -7.01
CA ALA A 123 4.61 12.69 -5.83
C ALA A 123 5.26 11.90 -4.68
N ALA A 124 5.96 10.81 -4.98
CA ALA A 124 6.68 10.02 -3.98
C ALA A 124 7.83 10.81 -3.33
N ARG A 125 8.60 11.56 -4.14
CA ARG A 125 9.65 12.45 -3.65
C ARG A 125 9.08 13.52 -2.71
N ASP A 126 8.00 14.18 -3.12
CA ASP A 126 7.36 15.24 -2.35
C ASP A 126 6.78 14.68 -1.04
N SER A 127 6.11 13.52 -1.11
CA SER A 127 5.61 12.80 0.08
C SER A 127 6.71 12.43 1.08
N TYR A 128 7.89 12.01 0.61
CA TYR A 128 9.04 11.76 1.48
C TYR A 128 9.53 13.04 2.16
N ALA A 129 9.64 14.14 1.41
CA ALA A 129 10.06 15.42 1.97
C ALA A 129 9.11 15.90 3.09
N ASP A 130 7.80 15.78 2.86
CA ASP A 130 6.76 16.13 3.84
C ASP A 130 6.84 15.25 5.09
N PHE A 131 7.00 13.94 4.91
CA PHE A 131 7.16 13.00 6.01
C PHE A 131 8.41 13.33 6.83
N ASN A 132 9.56 13.55 6.18
CA ASN A 132 10.81 13.87 6.87
C ASN A 132 10.70 15.19 7.65
N SER A 133 10.07 16.22 7.08
CA SER A 133 9.80 17.48 7.78
C SER A 133 8.94 17.25 9.03
N SER A 134 7.88 16.44 8.90
CA SER A 134 7.01 16.06 10.01
C SER A 134 7.77 15.31 11.11
N VAL A 135 8.65 14.37 10.75
CA VAL A 135 9.52 13.64 11.71
C VAL A 135 10.42 14.60 12.45
N LEU A 136 11.09 15.53 11.76
CA LEU A 136 11.96 16.52 12.40
C LEU A 136 11.19 17.42 13.36
N ALA A 137 9.96 17.81 13.02
CA ALA A 137 9.11 18.63 13.87
C ALA A 137 8.69 17.91 15.17
N VAL A 138 8.34 16.62 15.10
CA VAL A 138 7.89 15.85 16.29
C VAL A 138 9.05 15.27 17.11
N ARG A 139 10.26 15.21 16.55
CA ARG A 139 11.43 14.59 17.19
C ARG A 139 11.72 15.12 18.60
N PRO A 140 11.70 16.45 18.90
CA PRO A 140 11.95 16.95 20.26
C PRO A 140 10.91 16.46 21.27
N VAL A 141 9.64 16.41 20.87
CA VAL A 141 8.53 15.92 21.71
C VAL A 141 8.72 14.43 21.99
N LEU A 142 9.03 13.63 20.97
CA LEU A 142 9.27 12.20 21.16
C LEU A 142 10.54 11.91 21.96
N PHE A 143 11.57 12.77 21.86
CA PHE A 143 12.75 12.68 22.73
C PHE A 143 12.40 12.91 24.19
N GLN A 144 11.50 13.85 24.49
CA GLN A 144 11.05 14.15 25.86
C GLN A 144 10.13 13.06 26.44
N TYR A 145 9.16 12.57 25.67
CA TYR A 145 8.09 11.71 26.17
C TYR A 145 8.20 10.23 25.74
N GLY A 146 9.24 9.88 24.96
CA GLY A 146 9.55 8.55 24.47
C GLY A 146 8.65 8.03 23.34
N THR A 147 7.34 8.26 23.43
CA THR A 147 6.34 7.76 22.45
C THR A 147 5.27 8.80 22.15
N PHE A 148 4.57 8.64 21.00
CA PHE A 148 3.38 9.43 20.68
C PHE A 148 2.30 9.30 21.75
N GLY A 149 2.06 8.08 22.26
CA GLY A 149 1.09 7.84 23.33
C GLY A 149 1.46 8.53 24.64
N GLY A 150 2.75 8.54 24.98
CA GLY A 150 3.29 9.28 26.13
C GLY A 150 3.10 10.79 25.97
N ALA A 151 3.46 11.34 24.81
CA ALA A 151 3.28 12.75 24.52
C ALA A 151 1.80 13.17 24.56
N PHE A 152 0.89 12.38 23.98
CA PHE A 152 -0.55 12.66 24.00
C PHE A 152 -1.12 12.71 25.43
N LYS A 153 -0.83 11.69 26.26
CA LYS A 153 -1.33 11.61 27.64
C LYS A 153 -0.83 12.75 28.53
N ASN A 154 0.35 13.31 28.22
CA ASN A 154 0.98 14.37 29.00
C ASN A 154 0.82 15.77 28.36
N GLY A 155 -0.01 15.91 27.32
CA GLY A 155 -0.23 17.20 26.66
C GLY A 155 1.00 17.78 25.95
N GLY A 156 1.93 16.93 25.51
CA GLY A 156 3.21 17.33 24.92
C GLY A 156 3.14 17.82 23.47
N PHE A 157 1.99 17.70 22.80
CA PHE A 157 1.79 18.22 21.45
C PHE A 157 1.22 19.64 21.50
N PRO A 158 1.71 20.57 20.66
CA PRO A 158 1.20 21.94 20.64
C PRO A 158 -0.29 21.97 20.24
N PRO A 159 -1.11 22.85 20.87
CA PRO A 159 -2.49 23.04 20.47
C PRO A 159 -2.57 23.60 19.03
N GLN A 160 -3.61 23.21 18.28
CA GLN A 160 -3.82 23.60 16.87
C GLN A 160 -3.75 25.12 16.59
N THR A 161 -3.90 25.96 17.61
CA THR A 161 -3.94 27.43 17.52
C THR A 161 -2.60 28.12 17.27
N ALA A 162 -1.45 27.44 17.35
CA ALA A 162 -0.15 28.09 17.13
C ALA A 162 0.23 28.28 15.65
N ALA A 163 -0.44 27.61 14.70
CA ALA A 163 -0.10 27.68 13.28
C ALA A 163 -0.98 28.63 12.45
N SER A 164 -2.14 29.07 12.96
CA SER A 164 -3.08 29.92 12.19
C SER A 164 -2.92 31.43 12.47
N ALA A 165 -1.96 31.85 13.29
CA ALA A 165 -1.74 33.26 13.65
C ALA A 165 -0.61 33.93 12.85
N ALA A 166 0.00 33.22 11.88
CA ALA A 166 1.12 33.71 11.08
C ALA A 166 0.92 33.56 9.56
N ALA A 167 -0.32 33.34 9.11
CA ALA A 167 -0.70 33.35 7.69
C ALA A 167 -1.53 34.59 7.36
#